data_AF-A0A381X2G5-F1
#
_entry.id   AF-A0A381X2G5-F1
#
_cell.length_a   1.000
_cell.length_b   1.000
_cell.length_c   1.000
_cell.angle_alpha   90.00
_cell.angle_beta   90.00
_cell.angle_gamma   90.00
#
_symmetry.space_group_name_H-M   'P 1'
#
loop_
_entity.id
_entity.type
_entity.pdbx_description
1 polymer ?
#
loop_
_entity_poly.entity_id
_entity_poly.type
_entity_poly.pdbx_seq_one_letter_code
_entity_poly.pdbx_strand_id
1 'polypeptide(L)'
;MAIKLVREFQQKQQLALTPQLRKSIDLLQLSRLEIINKINSEIEENPFILKEEIHEANFQTNDDFFNNLTEPLTLQNFLISQLLELKINQKEKSIAHEIIYSLEDSGMLETDLSEIEELLQYKFPIKDIQNVLEDIIQQLDPAGVGGRSFKEIIFIQIMRKNLSDVYINICKEILFNPKFSNFEKAKTELSYKYNESKIEDALILIKSCGLSPG
;
A
#
# COMPACT_ATOMS: atom_id res chain seq x y z
N MET A 1 25.91 36.26 -36.19
CA MET A 1 25.77 34.92 -35.57
C MET A 1 26.08 34.92 -34.06
N ALA A 2 27.09 35.67 -33.60
CA ALA A 2 27.48 35.75 -32.17
C ALA A 2 26.38 36.27 -31.22
N ILE A 3 25.62 37.31 -31.61
CA ILE A 3 24.59 37.91 -30.73
C ILE A 3 23.41 36.95 -30.49
N LYS A 4 23.08 36.08 -31.45
CA LYS A 4 22.01 35.07 -31.31
C LYS A 4 22.45 33.93 -30.38
N LEU A 5 23.72 33.53 -30.46
CA LEU A 5 24.32 32.50 -29.61
C LEU A 5 24.38 32.94 -28.12
N VAL A 6 24.71 34.21 -27.85
CA VAL A 6 24.75 34.76 -26.48
C VAL A 6 23.35 34.83 -25.86
N ARG A 7 22.32 35.16 -26.66
CA ARG A 7 20.93 35.23 -26.19
C ARG A 7 20.33 33.84 -25.93
N GLU A 8 20.67 32.84 -26.74
CA GLU A 8 20.33 31.43 -26.48
C GLU A 8 21.08 30.86 -25.26
N PHE A 9 22.33 31.29 -25.04
CA PHE A 9 23.12 30.90 -23.86
C PHE A 9 22.54 31.48 -22.56
N GLN A 10 22.07 32.73 -22.59
CA GLN A 10 21.36 33.33 -21.44
C GLN A 10 19.96 32.75 -21.21
N GLN A 11 19.26 32.26 -22.26
CA GLN A 11 17.98 31.57 -22.09
C GLN A 11 18.14 30.14 -21.55
N LYS A 12 19.20 29.39 -21.93
CA LYS A 12 19.45 28.03 -21.42
C LYS A 12 20.00 27.97 -19.99
N GLN A 13 20.38 29.10 -19.38
CA GLN A 13 20.80 29.19 -17.97
C GLN A 13 19.69 29.65 -17.00
N GLN A 14 18.41 29.63 -17.42
CA GLN A 14 17.28 29.83 -16.50
C GLN A 14 16.80 28.51 -15.86
N LEU A 15 17.74 27.75 -15.30
CA LEU A 15 17.48 27.05 -14.04
C LEU A 15 18.23 27.80 -12.93
N ALA A 16 18.18 29.13 -12.99
CA ALA A 16 18.65 29.98 -11.93
C ALA A 16 17.75 29.69 -10.72
N LEU A 17 18.31 29.00 -9.74
CA LEU A 17 17.71 28.75 -8.44
C LEU A 17 17.15 30.07 -7.92
N THR A 18 15.84 30.28 -8.02
CA THR A 18 15.24 31.50 -7.52
C THR A 18 15.48 31.51 -6.00
N PRO A 19 15.71 32.69 -5.40
CA PRO A 19 15.96 32.79 -3.96
C PRO A 19 14.84 32.12 -3.13
N GLN A 20 13.62 32.08 -3.65
CA GLN A 20 12.50 31.32 -3.07
C GLN A 20 12.74 29.80 -3.10
N LEU A 21 13.12 29.23 -4.25
CA LEU A 21 13.38 27.79 -4.37
C LEU A 21 14.53 27.34 -3.46
N ARG A 22 15.60 28.14 -3.34
CA ARG A 22 16.69 27.84 -2.40
C ARG A 22 16.21 27.78 -0.96
N LYS A 23 15.44 28.80 -0.54
CA LYS A 23 14.89 28.88 0.81
C LYS A 23 13.94 27.71 1.11
N SER A 24 13.13 27.30 0.13
CA SER A 24 12.25 26.14 0.24
C SER A 24 13.02 24.83 0.36
N ILE A 25 14.09 24.64 -0.41
CA ILE A 25 14.94 23.45 -0.31
C ILE A 25 15.66 23.40 1.03
N ASP A 26 16.20 24.53 1.50
CA ASP A 26 16.89 24.62 2.79
C ASP A 26 15.92 24.27 3.95
N LEU A 27 14.68 24.77 3.90
CA LEU A 27 13.64 24.45 4.89
C LEU A 27 13.28 22.95 4.93
N LEU A 28 13.25 22.29 3.77
CA LEU A 28 12.96 20.85 3.65
C LEU A 28 14.09 19.95 4.17
N GLN A 29 15.32 20.48 4.23
CA GLN A 29 16.50 19.74 4.71
C GLN A 29 16.71 19.85 6.23
N LEU A 30 16.00 20.76 6.92
CA LEU A 30 16.12 20.94 8.36
C LEU A 30 15.41 19.81 9.14
N SER A 31 16.00 19.39 10.24
CA SER A 31 15.34 18.52 11.20
C SER A 31 14.21 19.26 11.94
N ARG A 32 13.22 18.52 12.45
CA ARG A 32 12.06 19.08 13.15
C ARG A 32 12.44 20.08 14.25
N LEU A 33 13.50 19.80 15.02
CA LEU A 33 13.97 20.70 16.09
C LEU A 33 14.57 21.99 15.54
N GLU A 34 15.28 21.94 14.43
CA GLU A 34 15.87 23.11 13.79
C GLU A 34 14.81 24.02 13.18
N ILE A 35 13.74 23.45 12.61
CA ILE A 35 12.59 24.22 12.10
C ILE A 35 11.90 24.97 13.26
N ILE A 36 11.66 24.30 14.39
CA ILE A 36 11.04 24.92 15.56
C ILE A 36 11.89 26.08 16.09
N ASN A 37 13.20 25.86 16.24
CA ASN A 37 14.13 26.91 16.66
C ASN A 37 14.17 28.08 15.68
N LYS A 38 14.13 27.79 14.36
CA LYS A 38 14.10 28.80 13.32
C LYS A 38 12.81 29.63 13.37
N ILE A 39 11.65 29.00 13.57
CA ILE A 39 10.36 29.70 13.74
C ILE A 39 10.39 30.59 14.98
N ASN A 40 10.89 30.10 16.12
CA ASN A 40 11.00 30.89 17.35
C ASN A 40 11.89 32.12 17.17
N SER A 41 13.04 31.96 16.49
CA SER A 41 13.93 33.09 16.16
C SER A 41 13.24 34.11 15.24
N GLU A 42 12.48 33.66 14.24
CA GLU A 42 11.77 34.57 13.32
C GLU A 42 10.59 35.29 14.02
N ILE A 43 9.95 34.66 15.02
CA ILE A 43 8.95 35.31 15.88
C ILE A 43 9.57 36.46 16.69
N GLU A 44 10.78 36.27 17.21
CA GLU A 44 11.50 37.32 17.96
C GLU A 44 12.00 38.45 17.05
N GLU A 45 12.47 38.11 15.84
CA GLU A 45 13.05 39.09 14.92
C GLU A 45 12.02 39.85 14.09
N ASN A 46 10.84 39.29 13.82
CA ASN A 46 9.82 39.91 12.98
C ASN A 46 8.70 40.54 13.83
N PRO A 47 8.64 41.89 13.93
CA PRO A 47 7.66 42.59 14.76
C PRO A 47 6.20 42.38 14.34
N PHE A 48 5.97 41.82 13.15
CA PHE A 48 4.63 41.52 12.62
C PHE A 48 4.17 40.09 12.92
N ILE A 49 5.04 39.22 13.45
CA ILE A 49 4.66 37.86 13.82
C ILE A 49 4.23 37.87 15.29
N LEU A 50 2.96 37.55 15.52
CA LEU A 50 2.40 37.36 16.86
C LEU A 50 2.36 35.87 17.16
N LYS A 51 2.94 35.46 18.29
CA LYS A 51 2.75 34.13 18.83
C LYS A 51 1.39 34.10 19.52
N GLU A 52 0.41 33.46 18.89
CA GLU A 52 -0.84 33.15 19.58
C GLU A 52 -0.56 32.07 20.62
N GLU A 53 -0.60 32.45 21.90
CA GLU A 53 -0.72 31.49 22.98
C GLU A 53 -2.14 30.91 22.89
N ILE A 54 -2.24 29.64 22.53
CA ILE A 54 -3.53 28.92 22.59
C ILE A 54 -3.89 28.84 24.07
N HIS A 55 -4.68 29.79 24.56
CA HIS A 55 -5.26 29.74 25.89
C HIS A 55 -6.14 28.48 25.95
N GLU A 56 -5.90 27.61 26.93
CA GLU A 56 -6.60 26.32 27.15
C GLU A 56 -8.12 26.43 27.44
N ALA A 57 -8.77 27.54 27.10
CA ALA A 57 -10.19 27.74 27.31
C ALA A 57 -10.95 27.51 25.99
N ASN A 58 -11.57 26.33 25.91
CA ASN A 58 -12.46 25.83 24.85
C ASN A 58 -11.78 25.16 23.64
N PHE A 59 -11.06 24.07 23.90
CA PHE A 59 -11.05 22.95 22.95
C PHE A 59 -12.46 22.32 22.93
N GLN A 60 -13.41 22.99 22.28
CA GLN A 60 -14.33 22.20 21.47
C GLN A 60 -13.42 21.52 20.45
N THR A 61 -13.33 20.20 20.55
CA THR A 61 -12.61 19.35 19.62
C THR A 61 -13.17 19.64 18.23
N ASN A 62 -12.58 20.62 17.55
CA ASN A 62 -12.68 20.74 16.11
C ASN A 62 -11.90 19.54 15.59
N ASP A 63 -12.57 18.39 15.54
CA ASP A 63 -12.03 17.13 15.01
C ASP A 63 -11.44 17.36 13.60
N ASP A 64 -11.89 18.39 12.89
CA ASP A 64 -11.39 18.86 11.60
C ASP A 64 -9.93 19.39 11.60
N PHE A 65 -9.40 19.89 12.73
CA PHE A 65 -8.01 20.35 12.79
C PHE A 65 -7.03 19.18 12.96
N PHE A 66 -7.44 18.14 13.70
CA PHE A 66 -6.66 16.91 13.83
C PHE A 66 -6.76 16.03 12.57
N ASN A 67 -7.90 16.04 11.87
CA ASN A 67 -8.07 15.35 10.58
C ASN A 67 -7.18 15.90 9.45
N ASN A 68 -6.64 17.12 9.60
CA ASN A 68 -5.72 17.75 8.65
C ASN A 68 -4.23 17.57 9.00
N LEU A 69 -3.92 16.93 10.13
CA LEU A 69 -2.61 16.33 10.28
C LEU A 69 -2.54 15.25 9.22
N THR A 70 -1.56 15.30 8.32
CA THR A 70 -1.30 14.22 7.38
C THR A 70 -1.07 12.96 8.21
N GLU A 71 -2.12 12.16 8.41
CA GLU A 71 -1.98 10.83 8.98
C GLU A 71 -0.94 10.14 8.11
N PRO A 72 0.07 9.47 8.71
CA PRO A 72 0.99 8.69 7.92
C PRO A 72 0.16 7.77 7.02
N LEU A 73 0.49 7.72 5.72
CA LEU A 73 -0.25 6.92 4.77
C LEU A 73 -0.02 5.43 5.12
N THR A 74 -0.84 4.88 6.00
CA THR A 74 -0.79 3.47 6.39
C THR A 74 -1.44 2.63 5.30
N LEU A 75 -1.02 1.36 5.21
CA LEU A 75 -1.65 0.39 4.31
C LEU A 75 -3.16 0.33 4.54
N GLN A 76 -3.58 0.31 5.80
CA GLN A 76 -4.99 0.27 6.18
C GLN A 76 -5.77 1.48 5.63
N ASN A 77 -5.25 2.70 5.80
CA ASN A 77 -5.87 3.91 5.28
C ASN A 77 -5.95 3.91 3.74
N PHE A 78 -4.91 3.40 3.08
CA PHE A 78 -4.90 3.25 1.62
C PHE A 78 -5.99 2.26 1.15
N LEU A 79 -6.12 1.10 1.78
CA LEU A 79 -7.14 0.11 1.44
C LEU A 79 -8.56 0.64 1.73
N ILE A 80 -8.75 1.36 2.84
CA ILE A 80 -10.03 2.01 3.17
C ILE A 80 -10.40 3.03 2.09
N SER A 81 -9.44 3.83 1.62
CA SER A 81 -9.69 4.80 0.55
C SER A 81 -10.16 4.12 -0.74
N GLN A 82 -9.57 2.97 -1.10
CA GLN A 82 -10.01 2.18 -2.25
C GLN A 82 -11.42 1.60 -2.06
N LEU A 83 -11.75 1.12 -0.86
CA LEU A 83 -13.10 0.64 -0.56
C LEU A 83 -14.17 1.73 -0.74
N LEU A 84 -13.84 3.00 -0.47
CA LEU A 84 -14.78 4.12 -0.66
C LEU A 84 -15.10 4.37 -2.14
N GLU A 85 -14.19 4.02 -3.05
CA GLU A 85 -14.39 4.13 -4.49
C GLU A 85 -15.25 2.98 -5.06
N LEU A 86 -15.29 1.84 -4.37
CA LEU A 86 -16.06 0.68 -4.78
C LEU A 86 -17.55 0.81 -4.42
N LYS A 87 -18.42 0.36 -5.33
CA LYS A 87 -19.87 0.30 -5.11
C LYS A 87 -20.24 -0.99 -4.38
N ILE A 88 -20.00 -1.02 -3.06
CA ILE A 88 -20.29 -2.17 -2.20
C ILE A 88 -21.46 -1.90 -1.25
N ASN A 89 -22.12 -2.97 -0.81
CA ASN A 89 -23.23 -2.89 0.13
C ASN A 89 -22.74 -2.50 1.54
N GLN A 90 -23.62 -1.93 2.38
CA GLN A 90 -23.26 -1.58 3.76
C GLN A 90 -22.76 -2.78 4.57
N LYS A 91 -23.36 -3.95 4.34
CA LYS A 91 -22.92 -5.22 4.96
C LYS A 91 -21.48 -5.57 4.57
N GLU A 92 -21.18 -5.57 3.27
CA GLU A 92 -19.84 -5.87 2.74
C GLU A 92 -18.83 -4.87 3.27
N LYS A 93 -19.20 -3.58 3.32
CA LYS A 93 -18.37 -2.52 3.86
C LYS A 93 -18.02 -2.74 5.33
N SER A 94 -18.99 -3.10 6.18
CA SER A 94 -18.72 -3.38 7.59
C SER A 94 -17.74 -4.55 7.76
N ILE A 95 -17.94 -5.63 7.01
CA ILE A 95 -17.04 -6.80 7.05
C ILE A 95 -15.65 -6.42 6.53
N ALA A 96 -15.57 -5.70 5.41
CA ALA A 96 -14.32 -5.30 4.79
C ALA A 96 -13.48 -4.38 5.69
N HIS A 97 -14.13 -3.46 6.42
CA HIS A 97 -13.44 -2.64 7.41
C HIS A 97 -12.82 -3.48 8.52
N GLU A 98 -13.57 -4.42 9.09
CA GLU A 98 -13.04 -5.28 10.16
C GLU A 98 -11.85 -6.10 9.68
N ILE A 99 -11.96 -6.67 8.48
CA ILE A 99 -10.84 -7.41 7.87
C ILE A 99 -9.62 -6.49 7.70
N ILE A 100 -9.79 -5.27 7.17
CA ILE A 100 -8.67 -4.34 6.97
C ILE A 100 -8.00 -3.95 8.29
N TYR A 101 -8.76 -3.69 9.35
CA TYR A 101 -8.18 -3.39 10.66
C TYR A 101 -7.47 -4.59 11.28
N SER A 102 -7.85 -5.80 10.89
CA SER A 102 -7.19 -7.05 11.29
C SER A 102 -5.95 -7.38 10.45
N LEU A 103 -5.66 -6.65 9.36
CA LEU A 103 -4.47 -6.85 8.55
C LEU A 103 -3.23 -6.26 9.23
N GLU A 104 -2.13 -6.98 9.10
CA GLU A 104 -0.82 -6.47 9.49
C GLU A 104 -0.27 -5.44 8.49
N ASP A 105 0.79 -4.73 8.89
CA ASP A 105 1.56 -3.85 8.02
C ASP A 105 2.14 -4.59 6.80
N SER A 106 2.36 -5.91 6.90
CA SER A 106 2.79 -6.77 5.79
C SER A 106 1.70 -6.97 4.73
N GLY A 107 0.43 -6.67 5.07
CA GLY A 107 -0.75 -6.97 4.27
C GLY A 107 -1.23 -8.42 4.37
N MET A 108 -0.66 -9.22 5.27
CA MET A 108 -1.15 -10.57 5.58
C MET A 108 -2.31 -10.55 6.59
N LEU A 109 -3.16 -11.56 6.50
CA LEU A 109 -4.20 -11.82 7.49
C LEU A 109 -3.80 -13.04 8.32
N GLU A 110 -3.22 -12.81 9.49
CA GLU A 110 -2.88 -13.89 10.43
C GLU A 110 -4.09 -14.37 11.23
N THR A 111 -5.10 -13.51 11.39
CA THR A 111 -6.33 -13.76 12.14
C THR A 111 -7.25 -14.75 11.42
N ASP A 112 -7.73 -15.75 12.15
CA ASP A 112 -8.67 -16.73 11.62
C ASP A 112 -10.06 -16.13 11.37
N LEU A 113 -10.79 -16.67 10.38
CA LEU A 113 -12.15 -16.19 10.05
C LEU A 113 -13.14 -16.31 11.22
N SER A 114 -12.91 -17.26 12.13
CA SER A 114 -13.72 -17.43 13.35
C SER A 114 -13.52 -16.28 14.33
N GLU A 115 -12.30 -15.76 14.44
CA GLU A 115 -11.98 -14.61 15.30
C GLU A 115 -12.58 -13.32 14.71
N ILE A 116 -12.53 -13.16 13.38
CA ILE A 116 -13.20 -12.04 12.69
C ILE A 116 -14.72 -12.09 12.90
N GLU A 117 -15.32 -13.29 12.89
CA GLU A 117 -16.73 -13.46 13.20
C GLU A 117 -17.08 -13.02 14.64
N GLU A 118 -16.21 -13.34 15.60
CA GLU A 118 -16.34 -12.91 17.00
C GLU A 118 -16.22 -11.38 17.14
N LEU A 119 -15.26 -10.75 16.46
CA LEU A 119 -15.10 -9.28 16.42
C LEU A 119 -16.35 -8.60 15.84
N LEU A 120 -16.97 -9.21 14.83
CA LEU A 120 -18.23 -8.77 14.24
C LEU A 120 -19.47 -9.12 15.08
N GLN A 121 -19.29 -9.68 16.28
CA GLN A 121 -20.35 -10.10 17.21
C GLN A 121 -21.34 -11.09 16.59
N TYR A 122 -20.84 -12.01 15.75
CA TYR A 122 -21.66 -13.03 15.06
C TYR A 122 -22.81 -12.47 14.21
N LYS A 123 -22.72 -11.20 13.77
CA LYS A 123 -23.74 -10.56 12.93
C LYS A 123 -23.84 -11.17 11.53
N PHE A 124 -22.75 -11.75 11.06
CA PHE A 124 -22.63 -12.30 9.71
C PHE A 124 -22.01 -13.68 9.78
N PRO A 125 -22.47 -14.63 8.95
CA PRO A 125 -21.88 -15.97 8.90
C PRO A 125 -20.47 -15.93 8.29
N ILE A 126 -19.60 -16.83 8.73
CA ILE A 126 -18.23 -17.05 8.19
C ILE A 126 -18.20 -17.06 6.65
N LYS A 127 -19.21 -17.64 5.99
CA LYS A 127 -19.28 -17.70 4.52
C LYS A 127 -19.32 -16.31 3.89
N ASP A 128 -20.03 -15.36 4.48
CA ASP A 128 -20.11 -14.00 3.95
C ASP A 128 -18.80 -13.25 4.19
N ILE A 129 -18.13 -13.51 5.31
CA ILE A 129 -16.80 -12.97 5.61
C ILE A 129 -15.78 -13.48 4.58
N GLN A 130 -15.81 -14.77 4.27
CA GLN A 130 -14.96 -15.37 3.26
C GLN A 130 -15.19 -14.76 1.88
N ASN A 131 -16.45 -14.58 1.46
CA ASN A 131 -16.76 -13.96 0.17
C ASN A 131 -16.21 -12.53 0.10
N VAL A 132 -16.37 -11.73 1.17
CA VAL A 132 -15.82 -10.36 1.21
C VAL A 132 -14.29 -10.37 1.14
N LEU A 133 -13.65 -11.30 1.84
CA LEU A 133 -12.19 -11.45 1.78
C LEU A 133 -11.73 -11.75 0.34
N GLU A 134 -12.30 -12.77 -0.31
CA GLU A 134 -11.87 -13.25 -1.62
C GLU A 134 -12.31 -12.32 -2.77
N ASP A 135 -13.56 -11.83 -2.76
CA ASP A 135 -14.14 -11.06 -3.86
C ASP A 135 -13.80 -9.55 -3.80
N ILE A 136 -13.54 -9.02 -2.60
CA ILE A 136 -13.31 -7.59 -2.39
C ILE A 136 -11.89 -7.34 -1.94
N ILE A 137 -11.49 -7.83 -0.76
CA ILE A 137 -10.20 -7.46 -0.14
C ILE A 137 -9.01 -7.96 -0.97
N GLN A 138 -9.02 -9.22 -1.41
CA GLN A 138 -7.92 -9.79 -2.20
C GLN A 138 -7.81 -9.19 -3.62
N GLN A 139 -8.83 -8.44 -4.05
CA GLN A 139 -8.84 -7.71 -5.32
C GLN A 139 -8.29 -6.27 -5.19
N LEU A 140 -8.12 -5.77 -3.97
CA LEU A 140 -7.54 -4.45 -3.70
C LEU A 140 -6.05 -4.38 -4.06
N ASP A 141 -5.54 -3.15 -4.13
CA ASP A 141 -4.12 -2.87 -4.32
C ASP A 141 -3.46 -2.56 -2.98
N PRO A 142 -2.29 -3.14 -2.65
CA PRO A 142 -1.40 -3.95 -3.50
C PRO A 142 -1.81 -5.43 -3.70
N ALA A 143 -1.36 -6.03 -4.82
CA ALA A 143 -1.68 -7.41 -5.18
C ALA A 143 -1.16 -8.42 -4.14
N GLY A 144 -2.08 -9.21 -3.56
CA GLY A 144 -1.76 -10.23 -2.56
C GLY A 144 -2.13 -9.85 -1.13
N VAL A 145 -2.67 -8.65 -0.90
CA VAL A 145 -3.26 -8.25 0.38
C VAL A 145 -4.37 -9.23 0.80
N GLY A 146 -4.46 -9.52 2.10
CA GLY A 146 -5.46 -10.43 2.66
C GLY A 146 -5.16 -11.92 2.41
N GLY A 147 -3.93 -12.26 2.01
CA GLY A 147 -3.48 -13.65 1.98
C GLY A 147 -3.18 -14.16 3.39
N ARG A 148 -3.62 -15.39 3.70
CA ARG A 148 -3.38 -16.06 5.00
C ARG A 148 -2.10 -16.91 5.00
N SER A 149 -1.46 -17.02 3.85
CA SER A 149 -0.18 -17.71 3.70
C SER A 149 0.59 -17.16 2.51
N PHE A 150 1.91 -17.28 2.54
CA PHE A 150 2.77 -16.92 1.39
C PHE A 150 2.34 -17.59 0.08
N LYS A 151 1.81 -18.82 0.15
CA LYS A 151 1.30 -19.54 -1.03
C LYS A 151 0.07 -18.85 -1.62
N GLU A 152 -0.83 -18.39 -0.77
CA GLU A 152 -2.04 -17.67 -1.15
C GLU A 152 -1.69 -16.30 -1.75
N ILE A 153 -0.77 -15.55 -1.14
CA ILE A 153 -0.29 -14.25 -1.64
C ILE A 153 0.25 -14.38 -3.06
N ILE A 154 1.17 -15.33 -3.29
CA ILE A 154 1.73 -15.59 -4.63
C ILE A 154 0.61 -15.96 -5.60
N PHE A 155 -0.33 -16.81 -5.17
CA PHE A 155 -1.44 -17.23 -6.02
C PHE A 155 -2.34 -16.05 -6.41
N ILE A 156 -2.72 -15.18 -5.47
CA ILE A 156 -3.48 -13.95 -5.73
C ILE A 156 -2.73 -13.07 -6.75
N GLN A 157 -1.42 -12.86 -6.55
CA GLN A 157 -0.60 -12.08 -7.48
C GLN A 157 -0.56 -12.67 -8.89
N ILE A 158 -0.50 -14.00 -9.01
CA ILE A 158 -0.53 -14.70 -10.30
C ILE A 158 -1.89 -14.55 -10.97
N MET A 159 -2.99 -14.68 -10.23
CA MET A 159 -4.35 -14.49 -10.77
C MET A 159 -4.53 -13.09 -11.33
N ARG A 160 -4.00 -12.06 -10.65
CA ARG A 160 -4.07 -10.67 -11.11
C ARG A 160 -3.27 -10.39 -12.39
N LYS A 161 -2.30 -11.24 -12.76
CA LYS A 161 -1.51 -11.09 -14.00
C LYS A 161 -2.26 -11.53 -15.27
N ASN A 162 -3.53 -11.97 -15.18
CA ASN A 162 -4.35 -12.40 -16.32
C ASN A 162 -3.62 -13.39 -17.27
N LEU A 163 -2.93 -14.37 -16.68
CA LEU A 163 -2.21 -15.41 -17.41
C LEU A 163 -3.17 -16.46 -17.98
N SER A 164 -2.71 -17.25 -18.95
CA SER A 164 -3.53 -18.35 -19.48
C SER A 164 -3.81 -19.43 -18.43
N ASP A 165 -4.98 -20.08 -18.52
CA ASP A 165 -5.45 -21.12 -17.58
C ASP A 165 -4.41 -22.24 -17.35
N VAL A 166 -3.58 -22.51 -18.37
CA VAL A 166 -2.50 -23.49 -18.28
C VAL A 166 -1.46 -23.08 -17.25
N TYR A 167 -1.01 -21.81 -17.24
CA TYR A 167 -0.04 -21.32 -16.26
C TYR A 167 -0.64 -21.28 -14.85
N ILE A 168 -1.90 -20.86 -14.72
CA ILE A 168 -2.60 -20.83 -13.43
C ILE A 168 -2.67 -22.25 -12.83
N ASN A 169 -3.02 -23.25 -13.64
CA ASN A 169 -3.09 -24.64 -13.20
C ASN A 169 -1.71 -25.19 -12.81
N ILE A 170 -0.66 -24.88 -13.57
CA ILE A 170 0.71 -25.28 -13.22
C ILE A 170 1.11 -24.62 -11.89
N CYS A 171 0.90 -23.32 -11.73
CA CYS A 171 1.22 -22.61 -10.48
C CYS A 171 0.42 -23.16 -9.29
N LYS A 172 -0.86 -23.46 -9.48
CA LYS A 172 -1.71 -24.07 -8.44
C LYS A 172 -1.19 -25.45 -8.02
N GLU A 173 -0.82 -26.29 -8.98
CA GLU A 173 -0.23 -27.60 -8.70
C GLU A 173 1.12 -27.44 -7.97
N ILE A 174 1.97 -26.48 -8.34
CA ILE A 174 3.25 -26.23 -7.66
C ILE A 174 3.06 -25.74 -6.22
N LEU A 175 2.14 -24.81 -5.99
CA LEU A 175 2.00 -24.13 -4.69
C LEU A 175 1.23 -24.96 -3.64
N PHE A 176 0.15 -25.63 -4.06
CA PHE A 176 -0.80 -26.27 -3.13
C PHE A 176 -0.68 -27.80 -3.07
N ASN A 177 0.07 -28.45 -3.96
CA ASN A 177 0.20 -29.91 -3.89
C ASN A 177 1.11 -30.31 -2.72
N PRO A 178 0.59 -31.07 -1.72
CA PRO A 178 1.34 -31.46 -0.53
C PRO A 178 2.53 -32.41 -0.84
N LYS A 179 2.57 -33.02 -2.03
CA LYS A 179 3.65 -33.93 -2.42
C LYS A 179 4.96 -33.20 -2.80
N PHE A 180 4.86 -31.92 -3.16
CA PHE A 180 6.01 -31.15 -3.61
C PHE A 180 6.72 -30.49 -2.43
N SER A 181 7.68 -31.21 -1.85
CA SER A 181 8.59 -30.63 -0.86
C SER A 181 9.65 -29.72 -1.51
N ASN A 182 9.85 -29.83 -2.83
CA ASN A 182 10.89 -29.08 -3.55
C ASN A 182 10.50 -28.85 -5.01
N PHE A 183 10.92 -27.72 -5.60
CA PHE A 183 10.61 -27.35 -6.99
C PHE A 183 11.13 -28.38 -8.02
N GLU A 184 12.23 -29.07 -7.72
CA GLU A 184 12.79 -30.17 -8.52
C GLU A 184 11.80 -31.33 -8.70
N LYS A 185 11.11 -31.73 -7.62
CA LYS A 185 10.11 -32.82 -7.66
C LYS A 185 8.85 -32.37 -8.42
N ALA A 186 8.48 -31.10 -8.27
CA ALA A 186 7.39 -30.53 -9.04
C ALA A 186 7.71 -30.54 -10.54
N LYS A 187 8.94 -30.17 -10.93
CA LYS A 187 9.38 -30.18 -12.33
C LYS A 187 9.30 -31.59 -12.94
N THR A 188 9.76 -32.61 -12.23
CA THR A 188 9.77 -33.99 -12.73
C THR A 188 8.38 -34.60 -12.84
N GLU A 189 7.50 -34.40 -11.85
CA GLU A 189 6.10 -34.89 -11.94
C GLU A 189 5.27 -34.11 -12.97
N LEU A 190 5.46 -32.80 -13.08
CA LEU A 190 4.70 -31.96 -14.03
C LEU A 190 5.17 -32.14 -15.47
N SER A 191 6.42 -32.57 -15.71
CA SER A 191 6.94 -32.88 -17.05
C SER A 191 6.14 -34.00 -17.73
N TYR A 192 5.49 -34.90 -16.98
CA TYR A 192 4.60 -35.92 -17.54
C TYR A 192 3.28 -35.35 -18.08
N LYS A 193 2.91 -34.13 -17.70
CA LYS A 193 1.58 -33.53 -17.97
C LYS A 193 1.67 -32.23 -18.78
N TYR A 194 2.78 -31.50 -18.68
CA TYR A 194 2.99 -30.20 -19.31
C TYR A 194 4.39 -30.11 -19.93
N ASN A 195 4.53 -29.21 -20.91
CA ASN A 195 5.83 -28.93 -21.53
C ASN A 195 6.81 -28.29 -20.53
N GLU A 196 8.06 -28.74 -20.55
CA GLU A 196 9.11 -28.29 -19.63
C GLU A 196 9.33 -26.76 -19.66
N SER A 197 9.28 -26.15 -20.84
CA SER A 197 9.39 -24.68 -20.99
C SER A 197 8.29 -23.92 -20.24
N LYS A 198 7.05 -24.40 -20.23
CA LYS A 198 5.95 -23.73 -19.51
C LYS A 198 6.10 -23.84 -17.99
N ILE A 199 6.70 -24.93 -17.52
CA ILE A 199 6.97 -25.14 -16.09
C ILE A 199 8.08 -24.21 -15.64
N GLU A 200 9.15 -24.03 -16.43
CA GLU A 200 10.21 -23.08 -16.12
C GLU A 200 9.71 -21.64 -16.09
N ASP A 201 8.90 -21.24 -17.07
CA ASP A 201 8.25 -19.93 -17.08
C ASP A 201 7.39 -19.71 -15.82
N ALA A 202 6.60 -20.71 -15.43
CA ALA A 202 5.79 -20.66 -14.22
C ALA A 202 6.64 -20.53 -12.94
N LEU A 203 7.78 -21.23 -12.87
CA LEU A 203 8.71 -21.12 -11.75
C LEU A 203 9.38 -19.75 -11.68
N ILE A 204 9.73 -19.16 -12.83
CA ILE A 204 10.27 -17.79 -12.90
C ILE A 204 9.21 -16.80 -12.41
N LEU A 205 7.95 -16.97 -12.83
CA LEU A 205 6.84 -16.13 -12.38
C LEU A 205 6.63 -16.20 -10.87
N ILE A 206 6.60 -17.41 -10.29
CA ILE A 206 6.49 -17.61 -8.83
C ILE A 206 7.66 -16.95 -8.10
N LYS A 207 8.89 -17.11 -8.60
CA LYS A 207 10.10 -16.49 -8.00
C LYS A 207 10.11 -14.97 -8.10
N SER A 208 9.39 -14.39 -9.07
CA SER A 208 9.30 -12.94 -9.25
C SER A 208 8.26 -12.26 -8.34
N CYS A 209 7.41 -13.04 -7.67
CA CYS A 209 6.36 -12.53 -6.79
C CYS A 209 6.90 -12.08 -5.43
N GLY A 210 6.36 -10.97 -4.91
CA GLY A 210 6.72 -10.42 -3.60
C GLY A 210 5.94 -11.10 -2.48
N LEU A 211 6.56 -11.31 -1.33
CA LEU A 211 5.94 -11.98 -0.17
C LEU A 211 5.27 -11.02 0.81
N SER A 212 5.61 -9.72 0.75
CA SER A 212 5.02 -8.65 1.55
C SER A 212 4.41 -7.63 0.60
N PRO A 213 3.09 -7.64 0.39
CA PRO A 213 2.42 -6.65 -0.45
C PRO A 213 2.34 -5.26 0.22
N GLY A 214 2.30 -5.19 1.55
CA GLY A 214 2.23 -3.94 2.32
C GLY A 214 3.50 -3.09 2.32
#